data_AF-A0A843AUS5-F1
#
_entry.id   AF-A0A843AUS5-F1
#
_cell.length_a   1.000
_cell.length_b   1.000
_cell.length_c   1.000
_cell.angle_alpha   90.00
_cell.angle_beta   90.00
_cell.angle_gamma   90.00
#
_symmetry.space_group_name_H-M   'P 1'
#
loop_
_entity.id
_entity.type
_entity.pdbx_description
1 polymer ?
#
loop_
_entity_poly.entity_id
_entity_poly.type
_entity_poly.pdbx_seq_one_letter_code
_entity_poly.pdbx_strand_id
1 'polypeptide(L)'
;MGIFSGISESVVSGIMCSYLQKYSGPKCGNLRKAIVRNVDLYRLWTENAASEGVRGPREVRQWTKMFPKTQRLMTPQNVKRWLREQGLDEIAATVEGTEGGDAWLAWQVERFRTGLWGQ
;
A
#
# COMPACT_ATOMS: atom_id res chain seq x y z
N MET A 1 -21.97 -9.88 -11.53
CA MET A 1 -21.13 -8.75 -11.07
C MET A 1 -19.78 -9.25 -10.56
N GLY A 2 -18.89 -9.78 -11.42
CA GLY A 2 -17.75 -10.58 -10.93
C GLY A 2 -16.37 -10.31 -11.54
N ILE A 3 -16.25 -9.53 -12.61
CA ILE A 3 -14.98 -9.38 -13.35
C ILE A 3 -14.35 -8.02 -13.08
N PHE A 4 -15.15 -6.95 -13.13
CA PHE A 4 -14.69 -5.60 -12.83
C PHE A 4 -14.25 -5.43 -11.36
N SER A 5 -14.88 -6.15 -10.41
CA SER A 5 -14.44 -6.13 -9.01
C SER A 5 -13.05 -6.74 -8.84
N GLY A 6 -12.79 -7.91 -9.45
CA GLY A 6 -11.50 -8.59 -9.39
C GLY A 6 -10.37 -7.81 -10.07
N ILE A 7 -10.62 -7.22 -11.24
CA ILE A 7 -9.66 -6.34 -11.92
C ILE A 7 -9.38 -5.08 -11.08
N SER A 8 -10.40 -4.55 -10.41
CA SER A 8 -10.25 -3.35 -9.61
C SER A 8 -9.49 -3.60 -8.30
N GLU A 9 -9.66 -4.78 -7.71
CA GLU A 9 -8.93 -5.19 -6.52
C GLU A 9 -7.46 -5.48 -6.82
N SER A 10 -7.16 -6.15 -7.94
CA SER A 10 -5.78 -6.47 -8.33
C SER A 10 -4.91 -5.23 -8.58
N VAL A 11 -5.50 -4.15 -9.12
CA VAL A 11 -4.78 -2.88 -9.30
C VAL A 11 -4.47 -2.23 -7.95
N VAL A 12 -5.46 -2.16 -7.05
CA VAL A 12 -5.28 -1.54 -5.74
C VAL A 12 -4.33 -2.35 -4.85
N SER A 13 -4.44 -3.66 -4.86
CA SER A 13 -3.53 -4.55 -4.15
C SER A 13 -2.12 -4.47 -4.73
N GLY A 14 -1.98 -4.42 -6.05
CA GLY A 14 -0.68 -4.25 -6.72
C GLY A 14 0.02 -2.96 -6.29
N ILE A 15 -0.69 -1.83 -6.28
CA ILE A 15 -0.16 -0.54 -5.81
C ILE A 15 0.40 -0.69 -4.39
N MET A 16 -0.45 -1.07 -3.42
CA MET A 16 -0.04 -1.10 -2.01
C MET A 16 1.08 -2.13 -1.74
N CYS A 17 0.93 -3.35 -2.28
CA CYS A 17 1.89 -4.42 -2.06
C CYS A 17 3.24 -4.10 -2.71
N SER A 18 3.25 -3.56 -3.95
CA SER A 18 4.50 -3.14 -4.59
C SER A 18 5.22 -2.05 -3.80
N TYR A 19 4.50 -1.10 -3.18
CA TYR A 19 5.15 -0.09 -2.34
C TYR A 19 5.74 -0.68 -1.06
N LEU A 20 4.99 -1.52 -0.35
CA LEU A 20 5.51 -2.18 0.85
C LEU A 20 6.72 -3.08 0.52
N GLN A 21 6.67 -3.79 -0.61
CA GLN A 21 7.79 -4.60 -1.10
C GLN A 21 9.01 -3.76 -1.46
N LYS A 22 8.81 -2.61 -2.10
CA LYS A 22 9.92 -1.72 -2.46
C LYS A 22 10.64 -1.18 -1.23
N TYR A 23 9.89 -0.80 -0.19
CA TYR A 23 10.45 -0.18 1.01
C TYR A 23 10.79 -1.18 2.12
N SER A 24 10.55 -2.47 1.93
CA SER A 24 10.87 -3.48 2.94
C SER A 24 12.36 -3.69 3.12
N GLY A 25 13.12 -3.65 2.02
CA GLY A 25 14.54 -3.96 2.01
C GLY A 25 14.85 -5.40 2.44
N PRO A 26 16.14 -5.78 2.51
CA PRO A 26 16.54 -7.13 2.88
C PRO A 26 15.98 -7.53 4.26
N LYS A 27 15.36 -8.71 4.34
CA LYS A 27 14.75 -9.26 5.58
C LYS A 27 13.77 -8.29 6.27
N CYS A 28 13.09 -7.45 5.49
CA CYS A 28 12.21 -6.40 5.95
C CYS A 28 12.85 -5.39 6.94
N GLY A 29 14.19 -5.26 6.95
CA GLY A 29 14.89 -4.38 7.88
C GLY A 29 14.57 -2.90 7.70
N ASN A 30 14.30 -2.45 6.47
CA ASN A 30 13.88 -1.08 6.19
C ASN A 30 12.42 -0.87 6.61
N LEU A 31 11.55 -1.86 6.45
CA LEU A 31 10.17 -1.80 6.93
C LEU A 31 10.11 -1.63 8.45
N ARG A 32 10.89 -2.42 9.20
CA ARG A 32 10.96 -2.28 10.67
C ARG A 32 11.38 -0.87 11.07
N LYS A 33 12.40 -0.32 10.41
CA LYS A 33 12.85 1.07 10.63
C LYS A 33 11.77 2.09 10.26
N ALA A 34 11.04 1.85 9.16
CA ALA A 34 9.96 2.72 8.71
C ALA A 34 8.80 2.74 9.71
N ILE A 35 8.43 1.59 10.27
CA ILE A 35 7.42 1.48 11.34
C ILE A 35 7.88 2.25 12.58
N VAL A 36 9.07 1.94 13.10
CA VAL A 36 9.60 2.55 14.34
C VAL A 36 9.78 4.07 14.20
N ARG A 37 10.18 4.54 13.02
CA ARG A 37 10.35 5.98 12.74
C ARG A 37 9.09 6.66 12.21
N ASN A 38 7.97 5.95 12.15
CA ASN A 38 6.69 6.41 11.63
C ASN A 38 6.81 7.10 10.24
N VAL A 39 7.55 6.47 9.31
CA VAL A 39 7.79 7.01 7.96
C VAL A 39 6.50 6.97 7.15
N ASP A 40 6.18 8.08 6.47
CA ASP A 40 5.06 8.19 5.53
C ASP A 40 5.47 7.64 4.15
N LEU A 41 5.08 6.41 3.83
CA LEU A 41 5.39 5.80 2.54
C LEU A 41 4.62 6.43 1.38
N TYR A 42 3.42 6.95 1.63
CA TYR A 42 2.67 7.65 0.61
C TYR A 42 3.41 8.93 0.19
N ARG A 43 3.87 9.72 1.17
CA ARG A 43 4.68 10.92 0.89
C ARG A 43 5.97 10.55 0.16
N LEU A 44 6.69 9.55 0.64
CA LEU A 44 7.94 9.12 0.03
C LEU A 44 7.72 8.64 -1.41
N TRP A 45 6.63 7.93 -1.69
CA TRP A 45 6.24 7.62 -3.07
C TRP A 45 5.94 8.90 -3.87
N THR A 46 5.15 9.84 -3.35
CA THR A 46 4.80 11.06 -4.09
C THR A 46 6.02 11.90 -4.48
N GLU A 47 7.05 11.90 -3.64
CA GLU A 47 8.29 12.65 -3.85
C GLU A 47 9.24 11.94 -4.84
N ASN A 48 9.22 10.60 -4.90
CA ASN A 48 10.22 9.83 -5.65
C ASN A 48 9.68 9.08 -6.88
N ALA A 49 8.37 9.04 -7.11
CA ALA A 49 7.77 8.23 -8.17
C ALA A 49 8.37 8.48 -9.56
N ALA A 50 8.57 9.76 -9.90
CA ALA A 50 9.09 10.19 -11.20
C ALA A 50 10.55 9.77 -11.41
N SER A 51 11.40 9.98 -10.39
CA SER A 51 12.81 9.56 -10.46
C SER A 51 12.99 8.05 -10.45
N GLU A 52 12.03 7.33 -9.88
CA GLU A 52 12.06 5.87 -9.78
C GLU A 52 11.38 5.16 -10.95
N GLY A 53 10.81 5.90 -11.91
CA GLY A 53 10.14 5.34 -13.09
C GLY A 53 8.90 4.50 -12.77
N VAL A 54 8.29 4.69 -11.60
CA VAL A 54 7.06 3.99 -11.20
C VAL A 54 5.84 4.86 -11.45
N ARG A 55 4.67 4.22 -11.58
CA ARG A 55 3.41 4.98 -11.73
C ARG A 55 3.27 5.99 -10.60
N GLY A 56 2.98 7.22 -10.97
CA GLY A 56 2.87 8.33 -10.03
C GLY A 56 1.47 8.41 -9.40
N PRO A 57 1.33 9.16 -8.29
CA PRO A 57 0.02 9.39 -7.66
C PRO A 57 -1.02 9.97 -8.63
N ARG A 58 -0.59 10.78 -9.62
CA ARG A 58 -1.48 11.37 -10.62
C ARG A 58 -2.12 10.33 -11.53
N GLU A 59 -1.35 9.36 -12.01
CA GLU A 59 -1.84 8.29 -12.89
C GLU A 59 -2.76 7.34 -12.11
N VAL A 60 -2.35 6.97 -10.90
CA VAL A 60 -3.17 6.14 -10.02
C VAL A 60 -4.49 6.84 -9.68
N ARG A 61 -4.48 8.16 -9.41
CA ARG A 61 -5.69 8.96 -9.19
C ARG A 61 -6.67 8.94 -10.38
N GLN A 62 -6.18 8.92 -11.61
CA GLN A 62 -7.07 8.81 -12.77
C GLN A 62 -7.79 7.46 -12.78
N TRP A 63 -7.08 6.40 -12.39
CA TRP A 63 -7.66 5.08 -12.27
C TRP A 63 -8.66 4.98 -11.13
N THR A 64 -8.36 5.54 -9.95
CA THR A 64 -9.29 5.50 -8.80
C THR A 64 -10.60 6.22 -9.07
N LYS A 65 -10.61 7.25 -9.93
CA LYS A 65 -11.84 7.91 -10.42
C LYS A 65 -12.75 6.98 -11.22
N MET A 66 -12.19 6.04 -11.97
CA MET A 66 -12.97 5.05 -12.73
C MET A 66 -13.55 3.95 -11.82
N PHE A 67 -12.93 3.72 -10.65
CA PHE A 67 -13.31 2.64 -9.73
C PHE A 67 -13.44 3.14 -8.28
N PRO A 68 -14.35 4.08 -7.98
CA PRO A 68 -14.43 4.73 -6.67
C PRO A 68 -14.77 3.76 -5.53
N LYS A 69 -15.47 2.66 -5.84
CA LYS A 69 -15.86 1.64 -4.84
C LYS A 69 -14.66 0.88 -4.27
N THR A 70 -13.52 0.87 -4.95
CA THR A 70 -12.31 0.17 -4.48
C THR A 70 -11.64 0.84 -3.29
N GLN A 71 -11.96 2.11 -3.01
CA GLN A 71 -11.51 2.78 -1.78
C GLN A 71 -11.85 1.93 -0.55
N ARG A 72 -13.05 1.32 -0.51
CA ARG A 72 -13.51 0.51 0.61
C ARG A 72 -12.74 -0.80 0.78
N LEU A 73 -12.07 -1.27 -0.26
CA LEU A 73 -11.24 -2.47 -0.22
C LEU A 73 -9.88 -2.20 0.43
N MET A 74 -9.42 -0.95 0.44
CA MET A 74 -8.16 -0.57 1.07
C MET A 74 -8.35 -0.49 2.59
N THR A 75 -8.21 -1.63 3.26
CA THR A 75 -8.23 -1.78 4.72
C THR A 75 -6.96 -2.49 5.18
N PRO A 76 -6.50 -2.32 6.43
CA PRO A 76 -5.31 -3.00 6.92
C PRO A 76 -5.40 -4.52 6.79
N GLN A 77 -6.58 -5.09 7.06
CA GLN A 77 -6.83 -6.53 6.94
C GLN A 77 -6.69 -7.01 5.49
N ASN A 78 -7.28 -6.29 4.55
CA ASN A 78 -7.18 -6.63 3.13
C ASN A 78 -5.75 -6.48 2.61
N VAL A 79 -5.02 -5.45 3.05
CA VAL A 79 -3.61 -5.28 2.68
C VAL A 79 -2.77 -6.45 3.19
N LYS A 80 -2.94 -6.87 4.45
CA LYS A 80 -2.23 -8.04 4.99
C LYS A 80 -2.61 -9.32 4.26
N ARG A 81 -3.88 -9.50 3.88
CA ARG A 81 -4.32 -10.63 3.04
C ARG A 81 -3.65 -10.58 1.66
N TRP A 82 -3.67 -9.44 0.97
CA TRP A 82 -3.06 -9.29 -0.35
C TRP A 82 -1.56 -9.52 -0.35
N LEU A 83 -0.84 -9.12 0.72
CA LEU A 83 0.58 -9.42 0.86
C LEU A 83 0.81 -10.93 0.88
N ARG A 84 0.05 -11.68 1.68
CA ARG A 84 0.14 -13.14 1.75
C ARG A 84 -0.24 -13.80 0.42
N GLU A 85 -1.32 -13.36 -0.21
CA GLU A 85 -1.74 -13.85 -1.54
C GLU A 85 -0.68 -13.62 -2.63
N GLN A 86 0.18 -12.61 -2.47
CA GLN A 86 1.28 -12.29 -3.39
C GLN A 86 2.62 -12.94 -2.96
N GLY A 87 2.64 -13.81 -1.96
CA GLY A 87 3.86 -14.44 -1.44
C GLY A 87 4.79 -13.49 -0.68
N LEU A 88 4.26 -12.36 -0.20
CA LEU A 88 4.97 -11.35 0.60
C LEU A 88 4.71 -11.56 2.10
N ASP A 89 4.62 -12.81 2.55
CA ASP A 89 4.29 -13.18 3.93
C ASP A 89 5.25 -12.57 4.95
N GLU A 90 6.53 -12.43 4.61
CA GLU A 90 7.53 -11.81 5.50
C GLU A 90 7.21 -10.34 5.80
N ILE A 91 6.65 -9.62 4.83
CA ILE A 91 6.23 -8.22 5.00
C ILE A 91 5.03 -8.16 5.94
N ALA A 92 4.01 -9.00 5.71
CA ALA A 92 2.84 -9.07 6.58
C ALA A 92 3.23 -9.44 8.01
N ALA A 93 4.06 -10.46 8.18
CA ALA A 93 4.58 -10.89 9.47
C ALA A 93 5.45 -9.80 10.14
N THR A 94 6.22 -9.04 9.36
CA THR A 94 7.01 -7.93 9.92
C THR A 94 6.13 -6.80 10.42
N VAL A 95 5.04 -6.46 9.72
CA VAL A 95 4.06 -5.47 10.21
C VAL A 95 3.43 -5.97 11.51
N GLU A 96 2.99 -7.23 11.57
CA GLU A 96 2.33 -7.79 12.76
C GLU A 96 3.28 -7.97 13.94
N GLY A 97 4.54 -8.29 13.68
CA GLY A 97 5.55 -8.56 14.71
C GLY A 97 6.38 -7.35 15.14
N THR A 98 6.18 -6.17 14.55
CA THR A 98 6.86 -4.93 14.97
C THR A 98 5.94 -4.11 15.84
N GLU A 99 6.44 -3.63 16.98
CA GLU A 99 5.67 -2.75 17.87
C GLU A 99 5.16 -1.51 17.10
N GLY A 100 3.87 -1.21 17.25
CA GLY A 100 3.21 -0.14 16.50
C GLY A 100 2.92 -0.43 15.02
N GLY A 101 3.29 -1.61 14.50
CA GLY A 101 3.18 -1.94 13.09
C GLY A 101 1.75 -1.96 12.54
N ASP A 102 0.78 -2.52 13.27
CA ASP A 102 -0.63 -2.50 12.86
C ASP A 102 -1.21 -1.08 12.83
N ALA A 103 -0.85 -0.24 13.81
CA ALA A 103 -1.27 1.16 13.85
C ALA A 103 -0.63 1.98 12.72
N TRP A 104 0.67 1.74 12.46
CA TRP A 104 1.38 2.33 11.34
C TRP A 104 0.77 1.92 10.00
N LEU A 105 0.42 0.64 9.81
CA LEU A 105 -0.23 0.17 8.57
C LEU A 105 -1.61 0.80 8.40
N ALA A 106 -2.40 0.91 9.47
CA ALA A 106 -3.68 1.59 9.44
C ALA A 106 -3.53 3.06 9.01
N TRP A 107 -2.52 3.74 9.55
CA TRP A 107 -2.19 5.09 9.13
C TRP A 107 -1.75 5.15 7.67
N GLN A 108 -0.86 4.27 7.18
CA GLN A 108 -0.48 4.21 5.76
C GLN A 108 -1.69 4.02 4.85
N VAL A 109 -2.57 3.08 5.19
CA VAL A 109 -3.81 2.83 4.45
C VAL A 109 -4.63 4.11 4.32
N GLU A 110 -4.78 4.88 5.40
CA GLU A 110 -5.53 6.14 5.34
C GLU A 110 -4.82 7.21 4.50
N ARG A 111 -3.49 7.29 4.59
CA ARG A 111 -2.68 8.19 3.72
C ARG A 111 -2.90 7.89 2.25
N PHE A 112 -2.85 6.62 1.86
CA PHE A 112 -3.12 6.21 0.48
C PHE A 112 -4.57 6.45 0.08
N ARG A 113 -5.55 6.16 0.95
CA ARG A 113 -6.97 6.42 0.68
C ARG A 113 -7.26 7.90 0.42
N THR A 114 -6.86 8.75 1.35
CA THR A 114 -7.02 10.21 1.23
C THR A 114 -6.25 10.72 0.01
N GLY A 115 -5.00 10.27 -0.15
CA GLY A 115 -4.12 10.70 -1.22
C GLY A 115 -4.56 10.25 -2.62
N LEU A 116 -5.28 9.15 -2.77
CA LEU A 116 -5.66 8.61 -4.09
C LEU A 116 -7.11 8.88 -4.47
N TRP A 117 -8.03 9.02 -3.50
CA TRP A 117 -9.43 9.33 -3.78
C TRP A 117 -9.80 10.77 -3.53
N GLY A 118 -8.95 11.57 -2.88
CA GLY A 118 -9.21 12.98 -2.59
C GLY A 118 -10.44 13.13 -1.71
N GLN A 119 -10.26 12.99 -0.40
CA GLN A 119 -11.26 13.57 0.52
C GLN A 119 -11.25 15.09 0.38
#